data_AF-A0AAD5NTM5-F1
#
_entry.id   AF-A0AAD5NTM5-F1
#
_cell.length_a   1.000
_cell.length_b   1.000
_cell.length_c   1.000
_cell.angle_alpha   90.00
_cell.angle_beta   90.00
_cell.angle_gamma   90.00
#
_symmetry.space_group_name_H-M   'P 1'
#
loop_
_entity.id
_entity.type
_entity.pdbx_description
1 polymer ?
#
loop_
_entity_poly.entity_id
_entity_poly.type
_entity_poly.pdbx_seq_one_letter_code
_entity_poly.pdbx_strand_id
1 'polypeptide(L)'
;MQRYAVVTGANKGIGFEICRQLASKGIVVVLTARDENRGLEAIEKLKESGLSDYVIFHQLDVTNPSCVVSLADFIKTQFGKLDILVNNAGIGGSILDSDAFARASEAAGGWPVGEHFNWNELVTQTFEMAEDCLKTNYYGVKGMAEALIPLLQLSDSPRIVNVSSTLGLLMVKIFLSNTYFFLLGPCTDVLCF
;
A
#
# COMPACT_ATOMS: atom_id res chain seq x y z
N MET A 1 -7.53 -26.89 0.29
CA MET A 1 -8.35 -25.96 1.12
C MET A 1 -8.19 -24.56 0.53
N GLN A 2 -9.26 -23.80 0.35
CA GLN A 2 -9.20 -22.48 -0.28
C GLN A 2 -8.46 -21.48 0.63
N ARG A 3 -7.65 -20.61 0.03
CA ARG A 3 -6.98 -19.49 0.72
C ARG A 3 -7.57 -18.16 0.30
N TYR A 4 -7.63 -17.23 1.24
CA TYR A 4 -8.19 -15.89 1.09
C TYR A 4 -7.16 -14.82 1.43
N ALA A 5 -7.05 -13.82 0.56
CA ALA A 5 -6.14 -12.69 0.73
C ALA A 5 -6.90 -11.36 0.69
N VAL A 6 -6.43 -10.37 1.45
CA VAL A 6 -6.83 -8.97 1.32
C VAL A 6 -5.61 -8.18 0.87
N VAL A 7 -5.76 -7.34 -0.14
CA VAL A 7 -4.71 -6.42 -0.58
C VAL A 7 -5.27 -5.00 -0.55
N THR A 8 -4.67 -4.14 0.28
CA THR A 8 -5.13 -2.75 0.42
C THR A 8 -4.58 -1.84 -0.68
N GLY A 9 -5.38 -0.89 -1.16
CA GLY A 9 -4.92 0.10 -2.16
C GLY A 9 -4.54 -0.53 -3.51
N ALA A 10 -5.32 -1.51 -3.95
CA ALA A 10 -4.96 -2.44 -5.02
C ALA A 10 -5.61 -2.14 -6.38
N ASN A 11 -6.19 -0.95 -6.57
CA ASN A 11 -6.75 -0.56 -7.87
C ASN A 11 -5.70 -0.17 -8.93
N LYS A 12 -4.42 -0.04 -8.55
CA LYS A 12 -3.31 0.28 -9.45
C LYS A 12 -1.96 -0.16 -8.86
N GLY A 13 -0.91 -0.03 -9.67
CA GLY A 13 0.47 -0.17 -9.21
C GLY A 13 0.78 -1.54 -8.62
N ILE A 14 1.61 -1.56 -7.57
CA ILE A 14 2.09 -2.79 -6.92
C ILE A 14 0.91 -3.62 -6.37
N GLY A 15 -0.06 -2.98 -5.70
CA GLY A 15 -1.23 -3.68 -5.15
C GLY A 15 -2.06 -4.43 -6.19
N PHE A 16 -2.28 -3.83 -7.37
CA PHE A 16 -2.97 -4.48 -8.48
C PHE A 16 -2.23 -5.72 -8.96
N GLU A 17 -0.90 -5.62 -9.09
CA GLU A 17 -0.07 -6.73 -9.53
C GLU A 17 -0.02 -7.86 -8.50
N ILE A 18 0.03 -7.53 -7.20
CA ILE A 18 -0.08 -8.50 -6.11
C ILE A 18 -1.40 -9.27 -6.24
N CYS A 19 -2.53 -8.58 -6.46
CA CYS A 19 -3.82 -9.25 -6.69
C CYS A 19 -3.74 -10.22 -7.86
N ARG A 20 -3.20 -9.79 -9.01
CA ARG A 20 -3.05 -10.63 -10.20
C ARG A 20 -2.24 -11.89 -9.93
N GLN A 21 -1.08 -11.75 -9.27
CA GLN A 21 -0.20 -12.88 -8.99
C GLN A 21 -0.78 -13.86 -7.96
N LEU A 22 -1.41 -13.36 -6.90
CA LEU A 22 -2.09 -14.22 -5.92
C LEU A 22 -3.24 -14.99 -6.56
N ALA A 23 -4.08 -14.30 -7.35
CA ALA A 23 -5.19 -14.90 -8.08
C ALA A 23 -4.71 -15.97 -9.09
N SER A 24 -3.63 -15.71 -9.82
CA SER A 24 -3.04 -16.70 -10.75
C SER A 24 -2.55 -17.99 -10.06
N LYS A 25 -2.32 -17.93 -8.74
CA LYS A 25 -1.96 -19.08 -7.90
C LYS A 25 -3.18 -19.73 -7.22
N GLY A 26 -4.40 -19.37 -7.63
CA GLY A 26 -5.66 -19.91 -7.12
C GLY A 26 -6.07 -19.39 -5.74
N ILE A 27 -5.48 -18.27 -5.28
CA ILE A 27 -5.89 -17.61 -4.03
C ILE A 27 -7.05 -16.67 -4.36
N VAL A 28 -8.12 -16.71 -3.55
CA VAL A 28 -9.22 -15.74 -3.69
C VAL A 28 -8.78 -14.44 -3.04
N VAL A 29 -8.78 -13.35 -3.80
CA VAL A 29 -8.26 -12.05 -3.39
C VAL A 29 -9.40 -11.05 -3.29
N VAL A 30 -9.51 -10.42 -2.12
CA VAL A 30 -10.30 -9.20 -1.92
C VAL A 30 -9.41 -8.02 -2.32
N LEU A 31 -9.64 -7.53 -3.55
CA LEU A 31 -9.05 -6.30 -4.05
C LEU A 31 -9.79 -5.13 -3.40
N THR A 32 -9.06 -4.25 -2.72
CA THR A 32 -9.68 -3.07 -2.10
C THR A 32 -9.13 -1.77 -2.64
N ALA A 33 -9.99 -0.75 -2.66
CA ALA A 33 -9.66 0.59 -3.08
C ALA A 33 -10.55 1.61 -2.37
N ARG A 34 -10.01 2.82 -2.15
CA ARG A 34 -10.80 3.91 -1.57
C ARG A 34 -11.88 4.41 -2.51
N ASP A 35 -11.57 4.49 -3.79
CA ASP A 35 -12.50 4.91 -4.83
C ASP A 35 -13.15 3.67 -5.47
N GLU A 36 -14.48 3.61 -5.39
CA GLU A 36 -15.27 2.47 -5.85
C GLU A 36 -15.16 2.27 -7.37
N ASN A 37 -15.30 3.33 -8.16
CA ASN A 37 -15.24 3.27 -9.62
C ASN A 37 -13.88 2.72 -10.08
N ARG A 38 -12.78 3.23 -9.53
CA ARG A 38 -11.43 2.74 -9.85
C ARG A 38 -11.20 1.31 -9.38
N GLY A 39 -11.85 0.90 -8.29
CA GLY A 39 -11.84 -0.48 -7.82
C GLY A 39 -12.53 -1.43 -8.80
N LEU A 40 -13.72 -1.05 -9.28
CA LEU A 40 -14.48 -1.82 -10.27
C LEU A 40 -13.75 -1.89 -11.62
N GLU A 41 -13.15 -0.78 -12.09
CA GLU A 41 -12.31 -0.78 -13.28
C GLU A 41 -11.11 -1.73 -13.16
N ALA A 42 -10.51 -1.85 -11.97
CA ALA A 42 -9.43 -2.79 -11.72
C ALA A 42 -9.91 -4.25 -11.78
N ILE A 43 -11.12 -4.54 -11.28
CA ILE A 43 -11.73 -5.87 -11.44
C ILE A 43 -11.91 -6.21 -12.91
N GLU A 44 -12.45 -5.31 -13.73
CA GLU A 44 -12.64 -5.58 -15.17
C GLU A 44 -11.33 -5.91 -15.88
N LYS A 45 -10.25 -5.17 -15.57
CA LYS A 45 -8.90 -5.48 -16.10
C LYS A 45 -8.37 -6.86 -15.69
N LEU A 46 -8.70 -7.32 -14.48
CA LEU A 46 -8.32 -8.65 -14.01
C LEU A 46 -9.21 -9.76 -14.61
N LYS A 47 -10.48 -9.45 -14.89
CA LYS A 47 -11.39 -10.36 -15.60
C LYS A 47 -10.92 -10.64 -17.03
N GLU A 48 -10.43 -9.63 -17.75
CA GLU A 48 -9.82 -9.80 -19.07
C GLU A 48 -8.62 -10.78 -19.05
N SER A 49 -7.97 -10.95 -17.90
CA SER A 49 -6.86 -11.88 -17.70
C SER A 49 -7.29 -13.29 -17.31
N GLY A 50 -8.59 -13.61 -17.31
CA GLY A 50 -9.13 -14.93 -16.94
C GLY A 50 -9.09 -15.25 -15.44
N LEU A 51 -8.98 -14.23 -14.59
CA LEU A 51 -8.87 -14.37 -13.13
C LEU A 51 -10.17 -13.99 -12.40
N SER A 52 -11.29 -13.89 -13.12
CA SER A 52 -12.58 -13.38 -12.61
C SER A 52 -13.07 -14.07 -11.34
N ASP A 53 -12.86 -15.39 -11.25
CA ASP A 53 -13.41 -16.21 -10.17
C ASP A 53 -12.60 -16.10 -8.88
N TYR A 54 -11.40 -15.51 -8.96
CA TYR A 54 -10.45 -15.39 -7.86
C TYR A 54 -10.31 -13.97 -7.34
N VAL A 55 -11.02 -12.98 -7.89
CA VAL A 55 -10.89 -11.58 -7.44
C VAL A 55 -12.26 -10.97 -7.18
N ILE A 56 -12.44 -10.46 -5.96
CA ILE A 56 -13.67 -9.79 -5.51
C ILE A 56 -13.29 -8.39 -5.05
N PHE A 57 -14.12 -7.40 -5.37
CA PHE A 57 -13.92 -6.03 -4.91
C PHE A 57 -14.64 -5.76 -3.59
N HIS A 58 -13.99 -4.99 -2.70
CA HIS A 58 -14.64 -4.35 -1.57
C HIS A 58 -14.04 -2.95 -1.37
N GLN A 59 -14.89 -1.93 -1.21
CA GLN A 59 -14.42 -0.56 -0.95
C GLN A 59 -13.69 -0.51 0.40
N LEU A 60 -12.56 0.21 0.46
CA LEU A 60 -11.80 0.41 1.69
C LEU A 60 -11.03 1.72 1.65
N ASP A 61 -11.33 2.61 2.59
CA ASP A 61 -10.38 3.61 3.06
C ASP A 61 -9.78 3.15 4.39
N VAL A 62 -8.47 2.89 4.42
CA VAL A 62 -7.75 2.43 5.62
C VAL A 62 -7.73 3.49 6.73
N THR A 63 -8.02 4.75 6.41
CA THR A 63 -8.11 5.83 7.38
C THR A 63 -9.51 5.97 7.99
N ASN A 64 -10.51 5.26 7.46
CA ASN A 64 -11.88 5.28 7.95
C ASN A 64 -12.22 3.99 8.71
N PRO A 65 -12.36 4.05 10.06
CA PRO A 65 -12.65 2.86 10.87
C PRO A 65 -13.91 2.10 10.45
N SER A 66 -14.95 2.80 9.96
CA SER A 66 -16.18 2.15 9.51
C SER A 66 -15.98 1.30 8.26
N CYS A 67 -15.11 1.75 7.33
CA CYS A 67 -14.73 0.94 6.16
C CYS A 67 -13.98 -0.32 6.58
N VAL A 68 -13.07 -0.21 7.56
CA VAL A 68 -12.29 -1.34 8.10
C VAL A 68 -13.20 -2.37 8.75
N VAL A 69 -14.14 -1.95 9.58
CA VAL A 69 -15.14 -2.84 10.21
C VAL A 69 -16.00 -3.53 9.15
N SER A 70 -16.52 -2.77 8.19
CA SER A 70 -17.32 -3.31 7.09
C SER A 70 -16.58 -4.40 6.31
N LEU A 71 -15.28 -4.20 6.04
CA LEU A 71 -14.45 -5.19 5.36
C LEU A 71 -14.26 -6.45 6.22
N ALA A 72 -14.00 -6.29 7.52
CA ALA A 72 -13.85 -7.44 8.42
C ALA A 72 -15.13 -8.28 8.49
N ASP A 73 -16.29 -7.62 8.61
CA ASP A 73 -17.59 -8.29 8.60
C ASP A 73 -17.87 -9.01 7.28
N PHE A 74 -17.50 -8.38 6.15
CA PHE A 74 -17.60 -8.99 4.83
C PHE A 74 -16.76 -10.27 4.74
N ILE A 75 -15.48 -10.23 5.13
CA ILE A 75 -14.58 -11.39 5.10
C ILE A 75 -15.10 -12.51 6.02
N LYS A 76 -15.53 -12.15 7.23
CA LYS A 76 -16.11 -13.09 8.19
C LYS A 76 -17.33 -13.79 7.60
N THR A 77 -18.22 -13.04 6.96
CA THR A 77 -19.47 -13.58 6.40
C THR A 77 -19.23 -14.44 5.16
N GLN A 78 -18.35 -13.99 4.26
CA GLN A 78 -18.12 -14.67 2.97
C GLN A 78 -17.18 -15.87 3.10
N PHE A 79 -16.15 -15.77 3.93
CA PHE A 79 -15.04 -16.73 3.95
C PHE A 79 -14.83 -17.39 5.31
N GLY A 80 -15.31 -16.77 6.39
CA GLY A 80 -15.15 -17.27 7.76
C GLY A 80 -13.74 -17.16 8.35
N LYS A 81 -12.73 -16.83 7.54
CA LYS A 81 -11.33 -16.66 7.93
C LYS A 81 -10.58 -15.77 6.94
N LEU A 82 -9.34 -15.41 7.28
CA LEU A 82 -8.39 -14.77 6.37
C LEU A 82 -7.05 -15.49 6.44
N ASP A 83 -6.35 -15.68 5.32
CA ASP A 83 -5.02 -16.31 5.31
C ASP A 83 -3.89 -15.29 5.09
N ILE A 84 -4.13 -14.26 4.29
CA ILE A 84 -3.11 -13.27 3.90
C ILE A 84 -3.67 -11.86 3.99
N LEU A 85 -2.99 -10.97 4.73
CA LEU A 85 -3.21 -9.54 4.68
C LEU A 85 -1.98 -8.87 4.06
N VAL A 86 -2.17 -8.13 2.97
CA VAL A 86 -1.14 -7.27 2.37
C VAL A 86 -1.52 -5.81 2.57
N ASN A 87 -0.82 -5.16 3.49
CA ASN A 87 -0.92 -3.73 3.74
C ASN A 87 -0.07 -2.99 2.71
N ASN A 88 -0.68 -2.66 1.58
CA ASN A 88 -0.05 -1.97 0.44
C ASN A 88 -0.51 -0.51 0.28
N ALA A 89 -1.70 -0.14 0.77
CA ALA A 89 -2.19 1.23 0.71
C ALA A 89 -1.18 2.19 1.36
N GLY A 90 -0.73 3.19 0.60
CA GLY A 90 0.22 4.18 1.08
C GLY A 90 0.27 5.43 0.20
N ILE A 91 0.67 6.55 0.80
CA ILE A 91 0.87 7.84 0.13
C ILE A 91 2.23 8.44 0.53
N GLY A 92 2.82 9.29 -0.31
CA GLY A 92 4.16 9.85 -0.07
C GLY A 92 4.21 11.09 0.83
N GLY A 93 3.06 11.61 1.28
CA GLY A 93 3.00 12.76 2.21
C GLY A 93 3.66 14.04 1.72
N SER A 94 3.83 14.18 0.40
CA SER A 94 4.55 15.28 -0.24
C SER A 94 4.20 15.37 -1.73
N ILE A 95 4.48 16.52 -2.33
CA ILE A 95 4.42 16.74 -3.77
C ILE A 95 5.85 16.83 -4.29
N LEU A 96 6.17 15.99 -5.27
CA LEU A 96 7.44 15.99 -5.97
C LEU A 96 7.33 16.81 -7.24
N ASP A 97 8.21 17.79 -7.42
CA ASP A 97 8.44 18.41 -8.71
C ASP A 97 9.11 17.37 -9.62
N SER A 98 8.32 16.83 -10.56
CA SER A 98 8.75 15.72 -11.41
C SER A 98 9.86 16.14 -12.37
N ASP A 99 9.85 17.38 -12.86
CA ASP A 99 10.87 17.87 -13.79
C ASP A 99 12.18 18.15 -13.05
N ALA A 100 12.09 18.75 -11.86
CA ALA A 100 13.25 18.96 -11.02
C ALA A 100 13.85 17.64 -10.55
N PHE A 101 13.02 16.67 -10.17
CA PHE A 101 13.47 15.34 -9.81
C PHE A 101 14.10 14.60 -10.98
N ALA A 102 13.53 14.69 -12.18
CA ALA A 102 14.11 14.08 -13.38
C ALA A 102 15.51 14.65 -13.68
N ARG A 103 15.67 15.98 -13.64
CA ARG A 103 16.98 16.64 -13.81
C ARG A 103 17.98 16.20 -12.73
N ALA A 104 17.53 16.12 -11.48
CA ALA A 104 18.35 15.68 -10.36
C ALA A 104 18.79 14.22 -10.51
N SER A 105 17.87 13.34 -10.93
CA SER A 105 18.12 11.92 -11.16
C SER A 105 19.10 11.69 -12.31
N GLU A 106 18.96 12.44 -13.42
CA GLU A 106 19.90 12.42 -14.54
C GLU A 106 21.30 12.87 -14.11
N ALA A 107 21.40 13.97 -13.37
CA ALA A 107 22.67 14.47 -12.84
C ALA A 107 23.33 13.49 -11.85
N ALA A 108 22.54 12.74 -11.09
CA ALA A 108 23.01 11.71 -10.15
C ALA A 108 23.35 10.37 -10.82
N GLY A 109 22.96 10.15 -12.08
CA GLY A 109 23.06 8.84 -12.73
C GLY A 109 22.18 7.76 -12.08
N GLY A 110 21.09 8.16 -11.42
CA GLY A 110 20.24 7.29 -10.62
C GLY A 110 19.38 8.07 -9.63
N TRP A 111 18.88 7.42 -8.57
CA TRP A 111 18.13 8.13 -7.54
C TRP A 111 18.98 9.26 -6.94
N PRO A 112 18.46 10.50 -6.85
CA PRO A 112 19.21 11.63 -6.33
C PRO A 112 19.37 11.50 -4.81
N VAL A 113 20.43 10.82 -4.37
CA VAL A 113 20.80 10.63 -2.96
C VAL A 113 22.16 11.28 -2.69
N GLY A 114 22.28 12.06 -1.62
CA GLY A 114 23.53 12.67 -1.16
C GLY A 114 23.44 14.16 -0.83
N GLU A 115 24.55 14.72 -0.31
CA GLU A 115 24.67 16.11 0.19
C GLU A 115 24.49 17.20 -0.87
N HIS A 116 24.49 16.83 -2.16
CA HIS A 116 24.42 17.78 -3.27
C HIS A 116 22.99 18.11 -3.73
N PHE A 117 21.96 17.51 -3.12
CA PHE A 117 20.56 17.71 -3.51
C PHE A 117 19.78 18.47 -2.45
N ASN A 118 19.32 19.68 -2.81
CA ASN A 118 18.41 20.44 -1.97
C ASN A 118 16.99 19.90 -2.12
N TRP A 119 16.58 19.02 -1.20
CA TRP A 119 15.24 18.44 -1.20
C TRP A 119 14.11 19.47 -1.11
N ASN A 120 14.37 20.64 -0.53
CA ASN A 120 13.37 21.72 -0.46
C ASN A 120 13.04 22.33 -1.83
N GLU A 121 13.92 22.15 -2.82
CA GLU A 121 13.69 22.59 -4.21
C GLU A 121 12.96 21.51 -5.03
N LEU A 122 12.99 20.25 -4.58
CA LEU A 122 12.42 19.10 -5.28
C LEU A 122 11.05 18.71 -4.70
N VAL A 123 10.84 18.97 -3.42
CA VAL A 123 9.71 18.43 -2.67
C VAL A 123 9.04 19.53 -1.87
N THR A 124 7.73 19.65 -2.04
CA THR A 124 6.88 20.44 -1.15
C THR A 124 6.12 19.49 -0.22
N GLN A 125 6.17 19.73 1.09
CA GLN A 125 5.33 19.02 2.05
C GLN A 125 4.74 20.02 3.04
N THR A 126 3.44 19.88 3.28
CA THR A 126 2.71 20.61 4.33
C THR A 126 2.50 19.71 5.55
N PHE A 127 2.09 20.31 6.66
CA PHE A 127 1.73 19.57 7.87
C PHE A 127 0.60 18.56 7.61
N GLU A 128 -0.43 18.97 6.87
CA GLU A 128 -1.59 18.13 6.54
C GLU A 128 -1.17 16.92 5.70
N MET A 129 -0.26 17.10 4.74
CA MET A 129 0.26 16.00 3.95
C MET A 129 1.04 14.99 4.80
N ALA A 130 1.86 15.48 5.75
CA ALA A 130 2.58 14.63 6.67
C ALA A 130 1.62 13.87 7.62
N GLU A 131 0.58 14.55 8.10
CA GLU A 131 -0.44 13.95 8.95
C GLU A 131 -1.23 12.86 8.21
N ASP A 132 -1.68 13.12 6.98
CA ASP A 132 -2.38 12.16 6.14
C ASP A 132 -1.49 10.95 5.81
N CYS A 133 -0.19 11.19 5.60
CA CYS A 133 0.80 10.15 5.39
C CYS A 133 0.91 9.22 6.60
N LEU A 134 0.99 9.77 7.81
CA LEU A 134 1.01 8.98 9.05
C LEU A 134 -0.31 8.24 9.27
N LYS A 135 -1.45 8.91 9.04
CA LYS A 135 -2.79 8.30 9.13
C LYS A 135 -2.91 7.10 8.20
N THR A 136 -2.42 7.20 6.97
CA THR A 136 -2.52 6.13 5.97
C THR A 136 -1.48 5.04 6.20
N ASN A 137 -0.20 5.40 6.20
CA ASN A 137 0.92 4.45 6.09
C ASN A 137 1.25 3.76 7.42
N TYR A 138 0.83 4.34 8.55
CA TYR A 138 1.09 3.76 9.88
C TYR A 138 -0.21 3.39 10.59
N TYR A 139 -1.07 4.37 10.87
CA TYR A 139 -2.29 4.11 11.63
C TYR A 139 -3.29 3.25 10.85
N GLY A 140 -3.40 3.44 9.54
CA GLY A 140 -4.23 2.60 8.67
C GLY A 140 -3.73 1.15 8.64
N VAL A 141 -2.42 0.93 8.51
CA VAL A 141 -1.79 -0.40 8.57
C VAL A 141 -2.06 -1.07 9.91
N LYS A 142 -1.88 -0.33 11.02
CA LYS A 142 -2.17 -0.82 12.37
C LYS A 142 -3.65 -1.21 12.51
N GLY A 143 -4.57 -0.33 12.12
CA GLY A 143 -6.01 -0.57 12.21
C GLY A 143 -6.46 -1.78 11.39
N MET A 144 -5.90 -1.96 10.19
CA MET A 144 -6.13 -3.14 9.36
C MET A 144 -5.65 -4.43 10.03
N ALA A 145 -4.45 -4.42 10.61
CA ALA A 145 -3.92 -5.58 11.33
C ALA A 145 -4.80 -5.90 12.55
N GLU A 146 -5.12 -4.92 13.39
CA GLU A 146 -5.95 -5.10 14.58
C GLU A 146 -7.34 -5.66 14.25
N ALA A 147 -7.98 -5.13 13.21
CA ALA A 147 -9.32 -5.57 12.80
C ALA A 147 -9.35 -6.97 12.20
N LEU A 148 -8.28 -7.40 11.51
CA LEU A 148 -8.25 -8.67 10.77
C LEU A 148 -7.49 -9.79 11.49
N ILE A 149 -6.72 -9.49 12.55
CA ILE A 149 -6.06 -10.52 13.39
C ILE A 149 -7.03 -11.62 13.85
N PRO A 150 -8.25 -11.33 14.33
CA PRO A 150 -9.18 -12.39 14.75
C PRO A 150 -9.54 -13.36 13.62
N LEU A 151 -9.60 -12.90 12.37
CA LEU A 151 -9.87 -13.74 11.19
C LEU A 151 -8.61 -14.47 10.70
N LEU A 152 -7.44 -13.84 10.84
CA LEU A 152 -6.14 -14.45 10.54
C LEU A 152 -5.82 -15.61 11.47
N GLN A 153 -6.18 -15.50 12.76
CA GLN A 153 -5.98 -16.57 13.75
C GLN A 153 -6.78 -17.85 13.44
N LEU A 154 -7.78 -17.77 12.55
CA LEU A 154 -8.55 -18.93 12.07
C LEU A 154 -7.89 -19.64 10.87
N SER A 155 -6.78 -19.11 10.34
CA SER A 155 -5.97 -19.76 9.32
C SER A 155 -4.93 -20.69 9.94
N ASP A 156 -4.66 -21.83 9.29
CA ASP A 156 -3.56 -22.72 9.65
C ASP A 156 -2.17 -22.12 9.32
N SER A 157 -2.12 -21.07 8.49
CA SER A 157 -0.85 -20.42 8.10
C SER A 157 -1.05 -18.93 7.79
N PRO A 158 -1.37 -18.10 8.80
CA PRO A 158 -1.61 -16.67 8.59
C PRO A 158 -0.35 -15.94 8.13
N ARG A 159 -0.51 -14.95 7.26
CA ARG A 159 0.55 -14.05 6.81
C ARG A 159 0.08 -12.60 6.83
N ILE A 160 0.92 -11.72 7.35
CA ILE A 160 0.78 -10.27 7.20
C ILE A 160 2.03 -9.77 6.47
N VAL A 161 1.83 -9.05 5.37
CA VAL A 161 2.89 -8.42 4.59
C VAL A 161 2.65 -6.92 4.60
N ASN A 162 3.59 -6.15 5.15
CA ASN A 162 3.55 -4.70 5.11
C ASN A 162 4.50 -4.22 4.02
N VAL A 163 3.96 -3.59 2.97
CA VAL A 163 4.77 -2.98 1.91
C VAL A 163 5.40 -1.71 2.46
N SER A 164 6.72 -1.61 2.41
CA SER A 164 7.49 -0.51 2.99
C SER A 164 8.40 0.12 1.94
N SER A 165 9.40 0.88 2.39
CA SER A 165 10.37 1.55 1.52
C SER A 165 11.75 1.49 2.17
N THR A 166 12.80 1.41 1.34
CA THR A 166 14.19 1.66 1.73
C THR A 166 14.40 2.97 2.49
N LEU A 167 13.53 3.97 2.31
CA LEU A 167 13.55 5.22 3.08
C LEU A 167 13.11 5.06 4.55
N GLY A 168 12.55 3.91 4.92
CA GLY A 168 12.19 3.59 6.30
C GLY A 168 13.35 3.08 7.18
N LEU A 169 14.58 3.01 6.65
CA LEU A 169 15.75 2.58 7.44
C LEU A 169 16.07 3.57 8.56
N LEU A 170 16.51 3.08 9.72
CA LEU A 170 16.93 3.92 10.84
C LEU A 170 18.14 4.80 10.50
N MET A 171 18.96 4.37 9.54
CA MET A 171 20.08 5.13 9.01
C MET A 171 19.89 5.34 7.52
N VAL A 172 19.23 6.44 7.17
CA VAL A 172 19.19 6.96 5.81
C VAL A 172 20.13 8.16 5.76
N LYS A 173 21.20 8.09 4.96
CA LYS A 173 22.08 9.25 4.70
C LYS A 173 21.39 10.22 3.73
N ILE A 174 20.31 10.85 4.18
CA ILE A 174 19.73 12.01 3.52
C ILE A 174 20.12 13.22 4.37
N PHE A 175 21.15 13.95 3.93
CA PHE A 175 21.54 15.20 4.57
C PHE A 175 20.56 16.29 4.13
N LEU A 176 19.64 16.66 5.04
CA LEU A 176 18.81 17.84 4.91
C LEU A 176 19.49 18.97 5.69
N SER A 177 20.00 19.97 4.99
CA SER A 177 20.52 21.17 5.66
C SER A 177 19.36 21.92 6.33
N ASN A 178 19.31 21.88 7.66
CA ASN A 178 18.56 22.75 8.57
C ASN A 178 17.01 22.76 8.55
N THR A 179 16.35 21.73 8.03
CA THR A 179 14.89 21.55 8.26
C THR A 179 14.58 20.07 8.50
N TYR A 180 13.92 19.75 9.63
CA TYR A 180 13.48 18.40 9.96
C TYR A 180 12.33 17.97 9.03
N PHE A 181 12.65 17.38 7.87
CA PHE A 181 11.66 16.68 7.03
C PHE A 181 11.71 15.17 7.32
N PHE A 182 10.56 14.58 7.63
CA PHE A 182 10.39 13.13 7.60
C PHE A 182 10.02 12.71 6.17
N LEU A 183 11.00 12.24 5.41
CA LEU A 183 10.78 11.61 4.10
C LEU A 183 10.20 10.21 4.30
N LEU A 184 8.89 10.12 4.48
CA LEU A 184 8.13 8.87 4.26
C LEU A 184 7.91 8.72 2.76
N GLY A 185 8.96 8.37 2.02
CA GLY A 185 8.87 8.29 0.56
C GLY A 185 8.01 7.13 0.06
N PRO A 186 7.82 7.03 -1.27
CA PRO A 186 6.88 6.09 -1.86
C PRO A 186 7.28 4.64 -1.57
N CYS A 187 6.30 3.84 -1.11
CA CYS A 187 6.41 2.38 -1.00
C CYS A 187 6.79 1.80 -2.37
N THR A 188 8.06 1.48 -2.54
CA THR A 188 8.62 0.93 -3.79
C THR A 188 9.21 -0.47 -3.59
N ASP A 189 9.26 -0.97 -2.35
CA ASP A 189 9.90 -2.24 -2.04
C ASP A 189 8.92 -3.19 -1.33
N VAL A 190 8.49 -4.23 -2.05
CA VAL A 190 7.84 -5.41 -1.45
C VAL A 190 8.94 -6.37 -1.04
N LEU A 191 9.19 -6.50 0.27
CA LEU A 191 9.92 -7.64 0.80
C LEU A 191 8.99 -8.86 0.72
N CYS A 192 9.10 -9.61 -0.38
CA CYS A 192 8.55 -10.95 -0.49
C CYS A 192 9.34 -11.89 0.43
N PHE A 193 8.70 -12.43 1.47
CA PHE A 193 9.16 -13.61 2.22
C PHE A 193 8.33 -14.83 1.82
#